data_AF-A0A8S0VC86-F1
#
_entry.id   AF-A0A8S0VC86-F1
#
_cell.length_a   1.000
_cell.length_b   1.000
_cell.length_c   1.000
_cell.angle_alpha   90.00
_cell.angle_beta   90.00
_cell.angle_gamma   90.00
#
_symmetry.space_group_name_H-M   'P 1'
#
loop_
_entity.id
_entity.type
_entity.pdbx_description
1 polymer ?
#
loop_
_entity_poly.entity_id
_entity_poly.type
_entity_poly.pdbx_seq_one_letter_code
_entity_poly.pdbx_strand_id
1 'polypeptide(L)'
;MFLALINALRILKKDPDYHGPDSKELKVYIDSTLPQQTNGNDCGVFVILYALYILRDERCFIPHRFYINKCRLGIATLLYKYREMYVKHAKQGLMEEWMVIE
;
A
#
# COMPACT_ATOMS: atom_id res chain seq x y z
N MET A 1 -5.34 7.16 19.32
CA MET A 1 -4.72 6.91 18.00
C MET A 1 -5.76 6.88 16.88
N PHE A 2 -6.83 6.07 16.97
CA PHE A 2 -7.93 6.07 15.98
C PHE A 2 -8.61 7.44 15.78
N LEU A 3 -8.88 8.15 16.89
CA LEU A 3 -9.45 9.51 16.87
C LEU A 3 -8.56 10.54 16.16
N ALA A 4 -7.23 10.38 16.27
CA ALA A 4 -6.27 11.28 15.64
C ALA A 4 -6.23 11.08 14.12
N LEU A 5 -6.39 9.82 13.66
CA LEU A 5 -6.47 9.49 12.24
C LEU A 5 -7.75 10.06 11.59
N ILE A 6 -8.90 9.94 12.27
CA ILE A 6 -10.18 10.51 11.79
C ILE A 6 -10.08 12.04 11.63
N ASN A 7 -9.45 12.72 12.60
CA ASN A 7 -9.27 14.16 12.55
C ASN A 7 -8.24 14.59 11.49
N ALA A 8 -7.14 13.84 11.33
CA ALA A 8 -6.12 14.12 10.32
C ALA A 8 -6.63 13.96 8.89
N LEU A 9 -7.52 12.99 8.65
CA LEU A 9 -8.11 12.73 7.34
C LEU A 9 -9.27 13.68 6.98
N ARG A 10 -9.62 14.65 7.83
CA ARG A 10 -10.73 15.61 7.61
C ARG A 10 -12.06 14.96 7.21
N ILE A 11 -12.29 13.70 7.59
CA ILE A 11 -13.55 12.99 7.31
C ILE A 11 -14.75 13.70 7.98
N LEU A 12 -14.50 14.55 8.98
CA LEU A 12 -15.51 15.36 9.67
C LEU A 12 -15.69 16.79 9.12
N LYS A 13 -15.10 17.17 7.99
CA LYS A 13 -15.41 18.46 7.36
C LYS A 13 -16.39 18.23 6.21
N LYS A 14 -17.61 18.76 6.38
CA LYS A 14 -18.53 19.01 5.28
C LYS A 14 -17.77 19.77 4.20
N ASP A 15 -17.61 19.15 3.04
CA ASP A 15 -16.98 19.75 1.89
C ASP A 15 -17.85 20.93 1.41
N PRO A 16 -17.32 22.15 1.30
CA PRO A 16 -18.10 23.31 0.85
C PRO A 16 -18.42 23.28 -0.66
N ASP A 17 -17.83 22.36 -1.43
CA ASP A 17 -17.94 22.29 -2.90
C ASP A 17 -18.95 21.24 -3.41
N TYR A 18 -19.95 20.86 -2.60
CA TYR A 18 -20.96 19.90 -3.01
C TYR A 18 -22.03 20.53 -3.92
N HIS A 19 -21.78 20.55 -5.22
CA HIS A 19 -22.79 20.87 -6.23
C HIS A 19 -23.37 19.58 -6.84
N GLY A 20 -24.61 19.23 -6.47
CA GLY A 20 -25.46 18.33 -7.26
C GLY A 20 -26.32 17.34 -6.46
N PRO A 21 -27.59 17.11 -6.85
CA PRO A 21 -28.50 16.16 -6.19
C PRO A 21 -28.16 14.68 -6.43
N ASP A 22 -27.13 14.37 -7.21
CA ASP A 22 -26.78 13.00 -7.64
C ASP A 22 -25.46 12.46 -7.08
N SER A 23 -24.82 13.15 -6.12
CA SER A 23 -23.62 12.59 -5.52
C SER A 23 -24.00 11.38 -4.64
N LYS A 24 -23.56 10.21 -5.12
CA LYS A 24 -23.68 8.94 -4.41
C LYS A 24 -22.82 9.04 -3.16
N GLU A 25 -23.45 8.96 -2.00
CA GLU A 25 -22.77 8.96 -0.71
C GLU A 25 -21.71 7.86 -0.65
N LEU A 26 -20.47 8.23 -0.31
CA LEU A 26 -19.38 7.27 -0.12
C LEU A 26 -19.66 6.45 1.15
N LYS A 27 -19.98 5.17 0.95
CA LYS A 27 -20.17 4.25 2.07
C LYS A 27 -18.81 3.85 2.65
N VAL A 28 -18.58 4.18 3.91
CA VAL A 28 -17.38 3.83 4.66
C VAL A 28 -17.67 2.65 5.58
N TYR A 29 -16.80 1.64 5.55
CA TYR A 29 -16.92 0.45 6.39
C TYR A 29 -15.67 0.28 7.24
N ILE A 30 -15.86 0.04 8.53
CA ILE A 30 -14.80 -0.40 9.44
C ILE A 30 -14.95 -1.91 9.57
N ASP A 31 -13.94 -2.65 9.12
CA ASP A 31 -13.91 -4.10 9.22
C ASP A 31 -12.98 -4.54 10.36
N SER A 32 -13.57 -4.79 11.52
CA SER A 32 -12.87 -5.29 12.70
C SER A 32 -12.58 -6.80 12.65
N THR A 33 -13.05 -7.51 11.62
CA THR A 33 -12.79 -8.96 11.46
C THR A 33 -11.41 -9.25 10.89
N LEU A 34 -10.77 -8.24 10.28
CA LEU A 34 -9.42 -8.34 9.74
C LEU A 34 -8.34 -8.32 10.84
N PRO A 35 -7.16 -8.93 10.60
CA PRO A 35 -6.06 -8.99 11.56
C PRO A 35 -5.65 -7.64 12.16
N GLN A 36 -5.94 -7.42 13.44
CA GLN A 36 -5.48 -6.20 14.10
C GLN A 36 -4.01 -6.34 14.52
N GLN A 37 -3.22 -5.33 14.22
CA GLN A 37 -1.83 -5.25 14.67
C GLN A 37 -1.80 -5.03 16.19
N THR A 38 -1.00 -5.82 16.90
CA THR A 38 -0.85 -5.72 18.36
C THR A 38 0.45 -5.04 18.81
N ASN A 39 1.38 -4.78 17.89
CA ASN A 39 2.63 -4.08 18.16
C ASN A 39 2.60 -2.65 17.57
N GLY A 40 3.63 -1.84 17.84
CA GLY A 40 3.70 -0.43 17.40
C GLY A 40 4.51 -0.16 16.13
N ASN A 41 5.17 -1.17 15.55
CA ASN A 41 6.25 -0.96 14.56
C ASN A 41 6.02 -1.62 13.19
N ASP A 42 5.01 -2.50 13.07
CA ASP A 42 4.76 -3.24 11.82
C ASP A 42 3.56 -2.72 11.02
N CYS A 43 3.05 -1.52 11.30
CA CYS A 43 1.85 -0.98 10.66
C CYS A 43 1.99 -0.87 9.14
N GLY A 44 3.17 -0.48 8.66
CA GLY A 44 3.48 -0.45 7.23
C GLY A 44 3.37 -1.83 6.57
N VAL A 45 3.74 -2.89 7.27
CA VAL A 45 3.63 -4.27 6.75
C VAL A 45 2.16 -4.66 6.61
N PHE A 46 1.33 -4.36 7.62
CA PHE A 46 -0.11 -4.65 7.55
C PHE A 46 -0.79 -3.89 6.41
N VAL A 47 -0.49 -2.61 6.23
CA VAL A 47 -1.04 -1.80 5.12
C VAL A 47 -0.68 -2.39 3.76
N ILE A 48 0.58 -2.79 3.55
CA ILE A 48 1.03 -3.40 2.30
C ILE A 48 0.29 -4.71 2.04
N LEU A 49 0.14 -5.56 3.06
CA LEU A 49 -0.56 -6.83 2.92
C LEU A 49 -2.04 -6.62 2.60
N TYR A 50 -2.72 -5.70 3.28
CA TYR A 50 -4.12 -5.39 2.98
C TYR A 50 -4.31 -4.86 1.57
N ALA A 51 -3.47 -3.92 1.13
CA ALA A 51 -3.50 -3.45 -0.25
C ALA A 51 -3.32 -4.61 -1.24
N LEU A 52 -2.39 -5.54 -0.97
CA LEU A 52 -2.13 -6.68 -1.85
C LEU A 52 -3.34 -7.61 -2.00
N TYR A 53 -4.01 -7.98 -0.90
CA TYR A 53 -5.19 -8.84 -0.95
C TYR A 53 -6.37 -8.12 -1.60
N ILE A 54 -6.58 -6.84 -1.31
CA ILE A 54 -7.69 -6.06 -1.91
C ILE A 54 -7.49 -5.90 -3.41
N LEU A 55 -6.27 -5.58 -3.87
CA LEU A 55 -5.96 -5.42 -5.29
C LEU A 55 -6.11 -6.71 -6.10
N ARG A 56 -6.09 -7.87 -5.44
CA ARG A 56 -6.29 -9.18 -6.06
C ARG A 56 -7.73 -9.68 -5.99
N ASP A 57 -8.64 -8.89 -5.43
CA ASP A 57 -10.00 -9.32 -5.09
C ASP A 57 -10.03 -10.52 -4.12
N GLU A 58 -9.00 -10.63 -3.27
CA GLU A 58 -8.79 -11.73 -2.33
C GLU A 58 -9.08 -11.31 -0.87
N ARG A 59 -9.91 -10.27 -0.65
CA ARG A 59 -10.19 -9.76 0.70
C ARG A 59 -10.67 -10.85 1.66
N CYS A 60 -11.51 -11.77 1.19
CA CYS A 60 -12.04 -12.88 1.98
C CYS A 60 -10.98 -13.94 2.36
N PHE A 61 -9.81 -13.91 1.73
CA PHE A 61 -8.70 -14.83 1.98
C PHE A 61 -7.60 -14.22 2.85
N ILE A 62 -7.80 -13.02 3.38
CA ILE A 62 -6.87 -12.41 4.34
C ILE A 62 -6.75 -13.35 5.55
N PRO A 63 -5.54 -13.86 5.86
CA PRO A 63 -5.35 -14.79 6.97
C PRO A 63 -5.53 -14.07 8.30
N HIS A 64 -6.14 -14.72 9.30
CA HIS A 64 -6.35 -14.15 10.64
C HIS A 64 -5.05 -13.74 11.37
N ARG A 65 -3.90 -14.26 10.94
CA ARG A 65 -2.59 -13.91 11.49
C ARG A 65 -1.55 -13.82 10.38
N PHE A 66 -0.71 -12.80 10.47
CA PHE A 66 0.46 -12.66 9.62
C PHE A 66 1.72 -13.13 10.32
N TYR A 67 2.58 -13.85 9.59
CA TYR A 67 3.94 -14.16 10.02
C TYR A 67 4.86 -12.97 9.72
N ILE A 68 4.80 -11.94 10.56
CA ILE A 68 5.36 -10.61 10.26
C ILE A 68 6.83 -10.64 9.84
N ASN A 69 7.67 -11.43 10.51
CA ASN A 69 9.10 -11.55 10.15
C ASN A 69 9.29 -12.05 8.71
N LYS A 70 8.47 -13.02 8.28
CA LYS A 70 8.49 -13.54 6.92
C LYS A 70 7.98 -12.50 5.92
N CYS A 71 6.94 -11.75 6.27
CA CYS A 71 6.41 -10.66 5.45
C CYS A 71 7.45 -9.56 5.26
N ARG A 72 8.12 -9.12 6.33
CA ARG A 72 9.20 -8.12 6.28
C ARG A 72 10.33 -8.57 5.36
N LEU A 73 10.80 -9.81 5.52
CA LEU A 73 11.85 -10.36 4.68
C LEU A 73 11.41 -10.45 3.21
N GLY A 74 10.16 -10.86 2.95
CA GLY A 74 9.58 -10.92 1.60
C GLY A 74 9.53 -9.56 0.92
N ILE A 75 9.06 -8.54 1.62
CA ILE A 75 9.02 -7.15 1.13
C ILE A 75 10.44 -6.64 0.84
N ALA A 76 11.39 -6.82 1.77
CA ALA A 76 12.78 -6.41 1.58
C ALA A 76 13.42 -7.11 0.38
N THR A 77 13.16 -8.41 0.20
CA THR A 77 13.65 -9.20 -0.93
C THR A 77 13.07 -8.68 -2.25
N LEU A 78 11.78 -8.33 -2.28
CA LEU A 78 11.14 -7.76 -3.47
C LEU A 78 11.77 -6.42 -3.86
N LEU A 79 11.95 -5.52 -2.88
CA LEU A 79 12.59 -4.22 -3.10
C LEU A 79 14.04 -4.37 -3.57
N TYR A 80 14.80 -5.30 -2.99
CA TYR A 80 16.16 -5.59 -3.41
C TYR A 80 16.21 -6.07 -4.87
N LYS A 81 15.37 -7.04 -5.25
CA LYS A 81 15.29 -7.53 -6.64
C LYS A 81 14.92 -6.41 -7.61
N TYR A 82 13.95 -5.57 -7.25
CA TYR A 82 13.53 -4.44 -8.08
C TYR A 82 14.68 -3.45 -8.30
N ARG A 83 15.44 -3.14 -7.24
CA ARG A 83 16.64 -2.30 -7.34
C ARG A 83 17.69 -2.91 -8.27
N GLU A 84 17.98 -4.21 -8.13
CA GLU A 84 18.96 -4.88 -8.99
C GLU A 84 18.55 -4.86 -10.46
N MET A 85 17.27 -5.03 -10.76
CA MET A 85 16.75 -4.89 -12.12
C MET A 85 16.93 -3.46 -12.64
N TYR A 86 16.53 -2.45 -11.85
CA TYR A 86 16.67 -1.05 -12.23
C TYR A 86 18.13 -0.66 -12.51
N VAL A 87 19.06 -1.07 -11.64
CA VAL A 87 20.50 -0.81 -11.81
C VAL A 87 21.05 -1.49 -13.06
N LYS A 88 20.60 -2.72 -13.37
CA LYS A 88 21.00 -3.41 -14.61
C LYS A 88 20.48 -2.71 -15.86
N HIS A 89 19.21 -2.32 -15.87
CA HIS A 89 18.61 -1.60 -17.00
C HIS A 89 19.24 -0.21 -17.20
N ALA A 90 19.51 0.53 -16.12
CA ALA A 90 20.19 1.82 -16.20
C ALA A 90 21.62 1.68 -16.80
N LYS A 91 22.33 0.61 -16.46
CA LYS A 91 23.65 0.31 -17.05
C LYS A 91 23.57 -0.10 -18.52
N GLN A 92 22.53 -0.82 -18.93
CA GLN A 92 22.32 -1.17 -20.34
C GLN A 92 21.97 0.05 -21.20
N GLY A 93 21.08 0.93 -20.73
CA GLY A 93 20.75 2.16 -21.45
C GLY A 93 21.96 3.10 -21.64
N LEU A 94 22.82 3.19 -20.62
CA LEU A 94 24.11 3.88 -20.74
C LEU A 94 25.04 3.19 -21.73
N MET A 95 25.08 1.86 -21.80
CA MET A 95 25.96 1.16 -22.75
C MET A 95 25.47 1.29 -24.21
N GLU A 96 24.16 1.35 -24.43
CA GLU A 96 23.55 1.58 -25.75
C GLU A 96 23.78 3.01 -26.25
N GLU A 97 23.69 4.04 -25.40
CA GLU A 97 24.02 5.43 -25.78
C GLU A 97 25.47 5.60 -26.21
N TRP A 98 26.41 4.85 -25.62
CA TRP A 98 27.83 4.91 -25.97
C TRP A 98 28.15 4.11 -27.25
N MET A 99 27.29 3.18 -27.68
CA MET A 99 27.44 2.46 -28.94
C MET A 99 26.82 3.18 -30.15
N VAL A 100 26.00 4.21 -29.94
CA VAL A 100 25.40 5.02 -31.01
C VAL A 100 26.28 6.23 -31.38
N ILE A 101 27.39 6.44 -30.67
CA ILE A 101 28.41 7.44 -31.00
C ILE A 101 29.61 6.72 -31.65
N GLU A 102 29.43 6.23 -32.86
CA GLU A 102 30.52 5.87 -33.81
C GLU A 102 30.20 6.39 -35.22
#